data_AF-A0A7K4GRK9-F1
#
_entry.id   AF-A0A7K4GRK9-F1
#
_cell.length_a   1.000
_cell.length_b   1.000
_cell.length_c   1.000
_cell.angle_alpha   90.00
_cell.angle_beta   90.00
_cell.angle_gamma   90.00
#
_symmetry.space_group_name_H-M   'P 1'
#
loop_
_entity.id
_entity.type
_entity.pdbx_description
1 polymer ?
#
loop_
_entity_poly.entity_id
_entity_poly.type
_entity_poly.pdbx_seq_one_letter_code
_entity_poly.pdbx_strand_id
1 'polypeptide(L)'
;MAEDLFVHGLQNIGYLLNVIVIPLATIIVGRKLLKEKKATGKLNDIRAIIFFIFFSFSNLVILEFLIGTQFYDVATRAFLSGLFGGSVNEFNLYSLVIGIIASLGLMMVAVANRWDFLQYSSLFFFGGMILLYVFTGFGGLLESYIYFAGAASIFFLYLTAFRVKDNGALALAIFFTIAFGTVIFDVALITGFGVILYNIVILIFSFGWFKPFKQEVVA
;
A
#
# COMPACT_ATOMS: atom_id res chain seq x y z
N MET A 1 -29.90 13.32 5.36
CA MET A 1 -29.39 14.71 5.33
C MET A 1 -28.27 14.96 6.34
N ALA A 2 -28.49 14.85 7.66
CA ALA A 2 -27.40 14.98 8.65
C ALA A 2 -26.41 13.78 8.61
N GLU A 3 -26.93 12.58 8.38
CA GLU A 3 -26.13 11.36 8.21
C GLU A 3 -25.25 11.42 6.94
N ASP A 4 -25.80 11.90 5.82
CA ASP A 4 -25.05 12.09 4.58
C ASP A 4 -23.92 13.13 4.73
N LEU A 5 -24.19 14.25 5.41
CA LEU A 5 -23.18 15.28 5.69
C LEU A 5 -22.04 14.75 6.57
N PHE A 6 -22.36 13.89 7.54
CA PHE A 6 -21.38 13.28 8.42
C PHE A 6 -20.49 12.28 7.67
N VAL A 7 -21.09 11.39 6.87
CA VAL A 7 -20.35 10.38 6.08
C VAL A 7 -19.44 11.07 5.06
N HIS A 8 -19.95 12.06 4.33
CA HIS A 8 -19.13 12.82 3.38
C HIS A 8 -18.03 13.64 4.07
N GLY A 9 -18.32 14.23 5.23
CA GLY A 9 -17.32 14.94 6.03
C GLY A 9 -16.17 14.04 6.47
N LEU A 10 -16.49 12.83 6.97
CA LEU A 10 -15.49 11.84 7.37
C LEU A 10 -14.61 11.39 6.21
N GLN A 11 -15.20 11.09 5.06
CA GLN A 11 -14.45 10.70 3.86
C GLN A 11 -13.48 11.81 3.43
N ASN A 12 -13.95 13.06 3.36
CA ASN A 12 -13.13 14.20 2.95
C ASN A 12 -11.94 14.42 3.91
N ILE A 13 -12.19 14.33 5.23
CA ILE A 13 -11.13 14.42 6.24
C ILE A 13 -10.13 13.26 6.08
N GLY A 14 -10.64 12.03 5.87
CA GLY A 14 -9.82 10.86 5.63
C GLY A 14 -8.89 11.02 4.42
N TYR A 15 -9.43 11.44 3.27
CA TYR A 15 -8.66 11.68 2.05
C TYR A 15 -7.63 12.82 2.21
N LEU A 16 -8.00 13.92 2.87
CA LEU A 16 -7.08 15.02 3.14
C LEU A 16 -5.93 14.59 4.06
N LEU A 17 -6.23 13.83 5.12
CA LEU A 17 -5.22 13.28 6.01
C LEU A 17 -4.27 12.34 5.27
N ASN A 18 -4.81 11.45 4.44
CA ASN A 18 -4.05 10.53 3.59
C ASN A 18 -2.95 11.22 2.78
N VAL A 19 -3.31 12.31 2.09
CA VAL A 19 -2.42 13.09 1.21
C VAL A 19 -1.27 13.73 1.96
N ILE A 20 -1.39 13.90 3.28
CA ILE A 20 -0.34 14.46 4.12
C ILE A 20 0.44 13.34 4.81
N VAL A 21 -0.27 12.40 5.45
CA VAL A 21 0.27 11.36 6.32
C VAL A 21 1.13 10.36 5.54
N ILE A 22 0.65 9.86 4.40
CA ILE A 22 1.37 8.82 3.65
C ILE A 22 2.66 9.38 3.03
N PRO A 23 2.69 10.56 2.39
CA PRO A 23 3.94 11.14 1.93
C PRO A 23 4.91 11.45 3.09
N LEU A 24 4.42 11.96 4.22
CA LEU A 24 5.28 12.18 5.39
C LEU A 24 5.88 10.88 5.93
N ALA A 25 5.08 9.82 6.05
CA ALA A 25 5.54 8.49 6.44
C ALA A 25 6.60 7.96 5.47
N THR A 26 6.38 8.11 4.16
CA THR A 26 7.34 7.75 3.12
C THR A 26 8.68 8.47 3.31
N ILE A 27 8.64 9.78 3.57
CA ILE A 27 9.85 10.58 3.83
C ILE A 27 10.55 10.10 5.11
N ILE A 28 9.82 9.82 6.18
CA ILE A 28 10.39 9.34 7.46
C ILE A 28 11.08 7.99 7.25
N VAL A 29 10.41 7.04 6.61
CA VAL A 29 10.97 5.71 6.29
C VAL A 29 12.18 5.83 5.38
N GLY A 30 12.11 6.64 4.32
CA GLY A 30 13.22 6.88 3.40
C GLY A 30 14.44 7.50 4.09
N ARG A 31 14.24 8.48 4.97
CA ARG A 31 15.33 9.06 5.78
C ARG A 31 15.97 8.02 6.70
N LYS A 32 15.19 7.13 7.33
CA LYS A 32 15.70 6.03 8.17
C LYS A 32 16.53 5.05 7.34
N LEU A 33 16.05 4.64 6.17
CA LEU A 33 16.77 3.76 5.25
C LEU A 33 18.12 4.36 4.81
N LEU A 34 18.13 5.64 4.42
CA LEU A 34 19.36 6.34 4.01
C LEU A 34 20.36 6.48 5.16
N LYS A 35 19.89 6.75 6.38
CA LYS A 35 20.75 6.80 7.57
C LYS A 35 21.40 5.45 7.86
N GLU A 36 20.63 4.37 7.78
CA GLU A 36 21.15 3.00 7.99
C GLU A 36 22.16 2.60 6.92
N LYS A 37 21.90 2.93 5.64
CA LYS A 37 22.87 2.73 4.56
C LYS A 37 24.18 3.45 4.83
N LYS A 38 24.12 4.70 5.31
CA LYS A 38 25.31 5.48 5.67
C LYS A 38 26.09 4.87 6.84
N ALA A 39 25.38 4.28 7.82
CA ALA A 39 26.00 3.71 9.02
C ALA A 39 26.62 2.31 8.77
N THR A 40 25.95 1.48 7.97
CA THR A 40 26.34 0.06 7.77
C THR A 40 27.04 -0.20 6.44
N GLY A 41 27.01 0.76 5.50
CA GLY A 41 27.51 0.60 4.14
C GLY A 41 26.61 -0.26 3.23
N LYS A 42 25.57 -0.90 3.76
CA LYS A 42 24.66 -1.80 3.02
C LYS A 42 23.21 -1.34 3.14
N LEU A 43 22.40 -1.64 2.13
CA LEU A 43 20.94 -1.45 2.22
C LEU A 43 20.32 -2.67 2.90
N ASN A 44 19.35 -2.41 3.77
CA ASN A 44 18.50 -3.45 4.34
C ASN A 44 17.33 -3.69 3.40
N ASP A 45 17.29 -4.87 2.78
CA ASP A 45 16.33 -5.20 1.71
C ASP A 45 14.88 -5.07 2.18
N ILE A 46 14.57 -5.54 3.40
CA ILE A 46 13.22 -5.43 3.97
C ILE A 46 12.83 -3.95 4.08
N ARG A 47 13.70 -3.10 4.65
CA ARG A 47 13.40 -1.66 4.80
C ARG A 47 13.32 -0.94 3.45
N ALA A 48 14.08 -1.39 2.46
CA ALA A 48 13.99 -0.87 1.10
C ALA A 48 12.63 -1.21 0.46
N ILE A 49 12.17 -2.46 0.60
CA ILE A 49 10.85 -2.88 0.10
C ILE A 49 9.73 -2.11 0.80
N ILE A 50 9.81 -1.93 2.13
CA ILE A 50 8.87 -1.10 2.88
C ILE A 50 8.85 0.32 2.32
N PHE A 51 10.01 0.93 2.10
CA PHE A 51 10.08 2.26 1.50
C PHE A 51 9.39 2.30 0.12
N PHE A 52 9.61 1.31 -0.75
CA PHE A 52 8.96 1.25 -2.05
C PHE A 52 7.44 1.07 -1.95
N ILE A 53 6.94 0.26 -1.01
CA ILE A 53 5.50 0.14 -0.72
C ILE A 53 4.92 1.51 -0.36
N PHE A 54 5.54 2.20 0.61
CA PHE A 54 5.10 3.53 1.04
C PHE A 54 5.19 4.56 -0.09
N PHE A 55 6.25 4.50 -0.88
CA PHE A 55 6.42 5.38 -2.04
C PHE A 55 5.34 5.14 -3.10
N SER A 56 5.05 3.89 -3.47
CA SER A 56 3.96 3.56 -4.39
C SER A 56 2.61 4.03 -3.85
N PHE A 57 2.34 3.81 -2.55
CA PHE A 57 1.09 4.24 -1.92
C PHE A 57 0.97 5.77 -1.84
N SER A 58 2.07 6.47 -1.59
CA SER A 58 2.15 7.93 -1.62
C SER A 58 1.81 8.47 -3.00
N ASN A 59 2.32 7.85 -4.07
CA ASN A 59 1.99 8.27 -5.44
C ASN A 59 0.51 8.01 -5.74
N LEU A 60 -0.02 6.84 -5.36
CA LEU A 60 -1.44 6.51 -5.52
C LEU A 60 -2.33 7.60 -4.92
N VAL A 61 -2.11 7.95 -3.65
CA VAL A 61 -2.95 8.89 -2.92
C VAL A 61 -2.82 10.32 -3.44
N ILE A 62 -1.62 10.75 -3.84
CA ILE A 62 -1.44 12.06 -4.47
C ILE A 62 -2.23 12.12 -5.78
N LEU A 63 -2.15 11.06 -6.60
CA LEU A 63 -2.87 10.98 -7.87
C LEU A 63 -4.38 10.97 -7.67
N GLU A 64 -4.90 10.16 -6.73
CA GLU A 64 -6.32 10.13 -6.37
C GLU A 64 -6.81 11.53 -5.95
N PHE A 65 -6.04 12.23 -5.12
CA PHE A 65 -6.38 13.57 -4.69
C PHE A 65 -6.39 14.58 -5.85
N LEU A 66 -5.39 14.55 -6.72
CA LEU A 66 -5.35 15.43 -7.89
C LEU A 66 -6.54 15.20 -8.83
N ILE A 67 -7.00 13.96 -8.98
CA ILE A 67 -8.15 13.62 -9.83
C ILE A 67 -9.48 13.98 -9.15
N GLY A 68 -9.62 13.67 -7.87
CA GLY A 68 -10.85 13.86 -7.10
C GLY A 68 -11.12 15.31 -6.71
N THR A 69 -10.10 16.17 -6.75
CA THR A 69 -10.25 17.59 -6.43
C THR A 69 -10.82 18.39 -7.58
N GLN A 70 -11.57 19.45 -7.23
CA GLN A 70 -12.20 20.30 -8.24
C GLN A 70 -11.23 21.26 -8.96
N PHE A 71 -9.92 21.12 -8.77
CA PHE A 71 -8.91 22.04 -9.28
C PHE A 71 -8.78 22.01 -10.81
N TYR A 72 -9.15 20.91 -11.44
CA TYR A 72 -9.11 20.76 -12.90
C TYR A 72 -10.47 21.02 -13.54
N ASP A 73 -10.47 21.50 -14.78
CA ASP A 73 -11.70 21.64 -15.57
C ASP A 73 -12.30 20.26 -15.92
N VAL A 74 -13.54 20.25 -16.40
CA VAL A 74 -14.29 19.01 -16.67
C VAL A 74 -13.60 18.14 -17.73
N ALA A 75 -12.99 18.75 -18.75
CA ALA A 75 -12.30 18.03 -19.82
C ALA A 75 -11.00 17.35 -19.31
N THR A 76 -10.22 18.06 -18.49
CA THR A 76 -9.01 17.53 -17.88
C THR A 76 -9.34 16.43 -16.88
N ARG A 77 -10.42 16.57 -16.10
CA ARG A 77 -10.89 15.50 -15.22
C ARG A 77 -11.34 14.26 -15.97
N ALA A 78 -12.06 14.41 -17.09
CA ALA A 78 -12.48 13.27 -17.91
C ALA A 78 -11.28 12.54 -18.56
N PHE A 79 -10.29 13.30 -19.03
CA PHE A 79 -9.04 12.75 -19.56
C PHE A 79 -8.24 12.01 -18.48
N LEU A 80 -8.08 12.61 -17.30
CA LEU A 80 -7.41 11.98 -16.16
C LEU A 80 -8.22 10.78 -15.65
N SER A 81 -9.54 10.83 -15.56
CA SER A 81 -10.33 9.67 -15.14
C SER A 81 -10.23 8.51 -16.13
N GLY A 82 -10.11 8.79 -17.43
CA GLY A 82 -9.88 7.78 -18.47
C GLY A 82 -8.48 7.15 -18.44
N LEU A 83 -7.46 7.90 -18.04
CA LEU A 83 -6.09 7.38 -17.90
C LEU A 83 -5.85 6.64 -16.57
N PHE A 84 -6.54 7.06 -15.51
CA PHE A 84 -6.22 6.63 -14.15
C PHE A 84 -7.25 5.68 -13.55
N GLY A 85 -8.51 5.68 -14.02
CA GLY A 85 -9.58 4.72 -13.70
C GLY A 85 -9.76 4.41 -12.21
N GLY A 86 -10.86 4.86 -11.60
CA GLY A 86 -11.12 4.65 -10.17
C GLY A 86 -11.50 3.21 -9.76
N SER A 87 -11.32 2.21 -10.62
CA SER A 87 -11.70 0.82 -10.34
C SER A 87 -10.58 -0.15 -10.70
N VAL A 88 -10.55 -1.30 -10.02
CA VAL A 88 -9.56 -2.37 -10.25
C VAL A 88 -9.94 -3.27 -11.43
N ASN A 89 -11.17 -3.13 -11.95
CA ASN A 89 -11.77 -4.02 -12.94
C ASN A 89 -11.20 -3.82 -14.35
N GLU A 90 -10.50 -2.72 -14.57
CA GLU A 90 -9.86 -2.39 -15.84
C GLU A 90 -8.39 -2.04 -15.61
N PHE A 91 -7.55 -2.30 -16.62
CA PHE A 91 -6.15 -1.92 -16.57
C PHE A 91 -6.04 -0.40 -16.69
N ASN A 92 -5.55 0.23 -15.63
CA ASN A 92 -5.36 1.67 -15.50
C ASN A 92 -4.21 1.93 -14.52
N LEU A 93 -3.83 3.20 -14.34
CA LEU A 93 -2.70 3.49 -13.45
C LEU A 93 -3.00 3.13 -11.99
N TYR A 94 -4.26 3.21 -11.55
CA TYR A 94 -4.67 2.84 -10.20
C TYR A 94 -4.41 1.35 -9.91
N SER A 95 -4.97 0.46 -10.73
CA SER A 95 -4.75 -0.99 -10.67
C SER A 95 -3.28 -1.36 -10.85
N LEU A 96 -2.54 -0.63 -11.68
CA LEU A 96 -1.10 -0.82 -11.84
C LEU A 96 -0.36 -0.57 -10.51
N VAL A 97 -0.61 0.57 -9.85
CA VAL A 97 0.07 0.91 -8.60
C VAL A 97 -0.33 -0.03 -7.48
N ILE A 98 -1.60 -0.42 -7.38
CA ILE A 98 -2.05 -1.43 -6.40
C ILE A 98 -1.37 -2.77 -6.66
N GLY A 99 -1.26 -3.21 -7.92
CA GLY A 99 -0.59 -4.45 -8.25
C GLY A 99 0.91 -4.43 -7.93
N ILE A 100 1.58 -3.28 -8.06
CA ILE A 100 2.95 -3.09 -7.56
C ILE A 100 2.98 -3.28 -6.04
N ILE A 101 2.08 -2.63 -5.30
CA ILE A 101 2.04 -2.70 -3.83
C ILE A 101 1.80 -4.14 -3.35
N ALA A 102 0.83 -4.84 -3.94
CA ALA A 102 0.52 -6.24 -3.62
C ALA A 102 1.73 -7.15 -3.92
N SER A 103 2.39 -6.94 -5.06
CA SER A 103 3.58 -7.70 -5.45
C SER A 103 4.76 -7.46 -4.51
N LEU A 104 4.97 -6.21 -4.10
CA LEU A 104 6.00 -5.84 -3.11
C LEU A 104 5.69 -6.42 -1.73
N GLY A 105 4.41 -6.53 -1.35
CA GLY A 105 3.99 -7.21 -0.13
C GLY A 105 4.42 -8.68 -0.09
N LEU A 106 4.20 -9.42 -1.19
CA LEU A 106 4.68 -10.81 -1.33
C LEU A 106 6.22 -10.91 -1.39
N MET A 107 6.88 -9.97 -2.09
CA MET A 107 8.34 -9.92 -2.13
C MET A 107 8.93 -9.72 -0.73
N MET A 108 8.33 -8.83 0.08
CA MET A 108 8.74 -8.62 1.47
C MET A 108 8.62 -9.92 2.30
N VAL A 109 7.53 -10.67 2.13
CA VAL A 109 7.35 -11.99 2.78
C VAL A 109 8.47 -12.95 2.38
N ALA A 110 8.75 -13.07 1.08
CA ALA A 110 9.78 -13.96 0.58
C ALA A 110 11.16 -13.59 1.12
N VAL A 111 11.51 -12.30 1.14
CA VAL A 111 12.77 -11.80 1.70
C VAL A 111 12.85 -12.05 3.21
N ALA A 112 11.78 -11.75 3.96
CA ALA A 112 11.75 -11.95 5.41
C ALA A 112 11.91 -13.43 5.82
N ASN A 113 11.37 -14.35 5.01
CA ASN A 113 11.51 -15.79 5.22
C ASN A 113 12.73 -16.43 4.53
N ARG A 114 13.58 -15.63 3.87
CA ARG A 114 14.77 -16.08 3.12
C ARG A 114 14.43 -17.10 2.01
N TRP A 115 13.31 -16.88 1.32
CA TRP A 115 12.92 -17.66 0.15
C TRP A 115 13.56 -17.08 -1.11
N ASP A 116 14.88 -17.25 -1.25
CA ASP A 116 15.69 -16.61 -2.28
C ASP A 116 15.17 -16.82 -3.71
N PHE A 117 14.64 -18.01 -4.00
CA PHE A 117 14.02 -18.33 -5.30
C PHE A 117 12.73 -17.54 -5.60
N LEU A 118 12.00 -17.12 -4.58
CA LEU A 118 10.68 -16.46 -4.71
C LEU A 118 10.75 -14.93 -4.54
N GLN A 119 11.91 -14.36 -4.24
CA GLN A 119 12.00 -12.93 -3.90
C GLN A 119 11.44 -12.01 -5.00
N TYR A 120 11.74 -12.30 -6.26
CA TYR A 120 11.31 -11.47 -7.39
C TYR A 120 10.11 -12.04 -8.15
N SER A 121 9.59 -13.21 -7.75
CA SER A 121 8.59 -13.92 -8.54
C SER A 121 7.29 -13.14 -8.66
N SER A 122 6.82 -12.50 -7.59
CA SER A 122 5.60 -11.68 -7.62
C SER A 122 5.72 -10.51 -8.60
N LEU A 123 6.81 -9.74 -8.55
CA LEU A 123 7.06 -8.65 -9.49
C LEU A 123 7.22 -9.14 -10.93
N PHE A 124 7.85 -10.31 -11.12
CA PHE A 124 8.00 -10.91 -12.44
C PHE A 124 6.66 -11.33 -13.04
N PHE A 125 5.80 -12.01 -12.27
CA PHE A 125 4.46 -12.38 -12.72
C PHE A 125 3.61 -11.15 -13.02
N PHE A 126 3.66 -10.13 -12.16
CA PHE A 126 2.97 -8.86 -12.38
C PHE A 126 3.43 -8.16 -13.66
N GLY A 127 4.75 -8.07 -13.88
CA GLY A 127 5.33 -7.54 -15.12
C GLY A 127 4.88 -8.34 -16.35
N GLY A 128 4.81 -9.67 -16.25
CA GLY A 128 4.28 -10.54 -17.30
C GLY A 128 2.82 -10.24 -17.65
N MET A 129 1.97 -9.96 -16.66
CA MET A 129 0.57 -9.55 -16.91
C MET A 129 0.47 -8.17 -17.54
N ILE A 130 1.32 -7.21 -17.15
CA ILE A 130 1.40 -5.90 -17.81
C ILE A 130 1.76 -6.08 -19.29
N LEU A 131 2.78 -6.88 -19.59
CA LEU A 131 3.17 -7.15 -20.98
C LEU A 131 2.05 -7.83 -21.76
N LEU A 132 1.40 -8.84 -21.16
CA LEU A 132 0.25 -9.51 -21.78
C LEU A 132 -0.86 -8.52 -22.14
N TYR A 133 -1.22 -7.62 -21.21
CA TYR A 133 -2.21 -6.58 -21.46
C TYR A 133 -1.79 -5.66 -22.61
N VAL A 134 -0.54 -5.18 -22.64
CA VAL A 134 -0.04 -4.30 -23.69
C VAL A 134 -0.09 -4.94 -25.08
N PHE A 135 0.18 -6.25 -25.18
CA PHE A 135 0.19 -6.95 -26.46
C PHE A 135 -1.18 -7.50 -26.91
N THR A 136 -2.08 -7.79 -25.99
CA THR A 136 -3.34 -8.51 -26.29
C THR A 136 -4.61 -7.75 -25.90
N GLY A 137 -4.49 -6.69 -25.09
CA GLY A 137 -5.61 -6.00 -24.46
C GLY A 137 -6.28 -6.81 -23.34
N PHE A 138 -5.76 -7.98 -22.97
CA PHE A 138 -6.39 -8.86 -21.99
C PHE A 138 -6.09 -8.42 -20.54
N GLY A 139 -7.06 -7.76 -19.91
CA GLY A 139 -6.96 -7.27 -18.53
C GLY A 139 -7.52 -8.20 -17.44
N GLY A 140 -8.28 -9.23 -17.81
CA GLY A 140 -9.09 -10.03 -16.86
C GLY A 140 -8.30 -10.77 -15.78
N LEU A 141 -7.00 -11.04 -15.98
CA LEU A 141 -6.14 -11.67 -14.96
C LEU A 141 -5.59 -10.69 -13.93
N LEU A 142 -5.56 -9.39 -14.25
CA LEU A 142 -4.94 -8.38 -13.39
C LEU A 142 -5.66 -8.27 -12.05
N GLU A 143 -6.98 -8.13 -12.09
CA GLU A 143 -7.85 -8.02 -10.92
C GLU A 143 -7.70 -9.25 -10.01
N SER A 144 -7.81 -10.45 -10.61
CA SER A 144 -7.64 -11.73 -9.89
C SER A 144 -6.28 -11.83 -9.21
N TYR A 145 -5.21 -11.42 -9.91
CA TYR A 145 -3.88 -11.40 -9.32
C TYR A 145 -3.78 -10.41 -8.17
N ILE A 146 -4.29 -9.18 -8.32
CA ILE A 146 -4.24 -8.15 -7.28
C ILE A 146 -4.93 -8.66 -6.01
N TYR A 147 -6.13 -9.23 -6.10
CA TYR A 147 -6.84 -9.76 -4.95
C TYR A 147 -6.12 -10.95 -4.32
N PHE A 148 -5.65 -11.90 -5.14
CA PHE A 148 -4.92 -13.07 -4.63
C PHE A 148 -3.59 -12.66 -3.96
N ALA A 149 -2.80 -11.83 -4.62
CA ALA A 149 -1.52 -11.36 -4.10
C ALA A 149 -1.71 -10.49 -2.85
N GLY A 150 -2.72 -9.61 -2.83
CA GLY A 150 -3.10 -8.83 -1.67
C GLY A 150 -3.43 -9.71 -0.47
N ALA A 151 -4.39 -10.64 -0.63
CA ALA A 151 -4.79 -11.56 0.42
C ALA A 151 -3.64 -12.46 0.90
N ALA A 152 -2.87 -13.03 -0.02
CA ALA A 152 -1.71 -13.86 0.29
C ALA A 152 -0.64 -13.06 1.06
N SER A 153 -0.35 -11.82 0.63
CA SER A 153 0.62 -10.96 1.33
C SER A 153 0.20 -10.69 2.78
N ILE A 154 -1.09 -10.40 3.03
CA ILE A 154 -1.61 -10.16 4.38
C ILE A 154 -1.47 -11.42 5.24
N PHE A 155 -1.91 -12.57 4.72
CA PHE A 155 -1.84 -13.84 5.43
C PHE A 155 -0.41 -14.18 5.84
N PHE A 156 0.53 -14.12 4.88
CA PHE A 156 1.91 -14.44 5.16
C PHE A 156 2.63 -13.38 6.01
N LEU A 157 2.24 -12.11 5.94
CA LEU A 157 2.81 -11.08 6.81
C LEU A 157 2.40 -11.29 8.26
N TYR A 158 1.15 -11.65 8.54
CA TYR A 158 0.76 -12.06 9.89
C TYR A 158 1.53 -13.28 10.37
N LEU A 159 1.64 -14.31 9.54
CA LEU A 159 2.40 -15.52 9.88
C LEU A 159 3.86 -15.18 10.19
N THR A 160 4.50 -14.37 9.35
CA THR A 160 5.88 -13.93 9.51
C THR A 160 6.05 -13.09 10.78
N ALA A 161 5.14 -12.15 11.03
CA ALA A 161 5.13 -11.31 12.20
C ALA A 161 5.11 -12.11 13.50
N PHE A 162 4.21 -13.08 13.62
CA PHE A 162 4.11 -13.91 14.82
C PHE A 162 5.28 -14.89 14.94
N ARG A 163 5.72 -15.50 13.84
CA ARG A 163 6.83 -16.48 13.85
C ARG A 163 8.16 -15.83 14.20
N VAL A 164 8.46 -14.66 13.64
CA VAL A 164 9.74 -13.96 13.81
C VAL A 164 9.68 -12.93 14.94
N LYS A 165 8.51 -12.72 15.55
CA LYS A 165 8.25 -11.65 16.53
C LYS A 165 8.65 -10.26 15.98
N ASP A 166 8.39 -10.03 14.69
CA ASP A 166 8.76 -8.77 14.01
C ASP A 166 7.62 -7.75 14.07
N ASN A 167 7.87 -6.64 14.77
CA ASN A 167 6.94 -5.52 14.93
C ASN A 167 6.61 -4.84 13.60
N GLY A 168 7.56 -4.77 12.65
CA GLY A 168 7.37 -4.12 11.36
C GLY A 168 6.48 -4.93 10.42
N ALA A 169 6.70 -6.25 10.36
CA ALA A 169 5.82 -7.15 9.61
C ALA A 169 4.38 -7.09 10.15
N LEU A 170 4.19 -7.02 11.47
CA LEU A 170 2.86 -6.94 12.08
C LEU A 170 2.16 -5.60 11.77
N ALA A 171 2.89 -4.48 11.86
CA ALA A 171 2.35 -3.16 11.53
C ALA A 171 1.89 -3.09 10.06
N LEU A 172 2.69 -3.64 9.15
CA LEU A 172 2.36 -3.70 7.73
C LEU A 172 1.20 -4.64 7.44
N ALA A 173 1.12 -5.79 8.13
CA ALA A 173 -0.02 -6.69 8.03
C ALA A 173 -1.33 -5.98 8.42
N ILE A 174 -1.33 -5.26 9.55
CA ILE A 174 -2.50 -4.50 10.02
C ILE A 174 -2.85 -3.39 9.02
N PHE A 175 -1.85 -2.62 8.58
CA PHE A 175 -2.03 -1.58 7.58
C PHE A 175 -2.66 -2.13 6.28
N PHE A 176 -2.08 -3.18 5.71
CA PHE A 176 -2.60 -3.79 4.49
C PHE A 176 -3.97 -4.43 4.68
N THR A 177 -4.26 -5.01 5.85
CA THR A 177 -5.59 -5.56 6.15
C THR A 177 -6.66 -4.48 6.10
N ILE A 178 -6.40 -3.33 6.72
CA ILE A 178 -7.36 -2.22 6.72
C ILE A 178 -7.49 -1.65 5.30
N ALA A 179 -6.37 -1.38 4.63
CA ALA A 179 -6.37 -0.83 3.27
C ALA A 179 -7.06 -1.77 2.26
N PHE A 180 -6.77 -3.07 2.30
CA PHE A 180 -7.41 -4.08 1.45
C PHE A 180 -8.90 -4.24 1.78
N GLY A 181 -9.26 -4.19 3.07
CA GLY A 181 -10.65 -4.18 3.51
C GLY A 181 -11.43 -2.99 2.95
N THR A 182 -10.83 -1.79 2.91
CA THR A 182 -11.48 -0.61 2.30
C THR A 182 -11.71 -0.76 0.80
N VAL A 183 -10.86 -1.51 0.10
CA VAL A 183 -11.02 -1.81 -1.34
C VAL A 183 -12.08 -2.90 -1.58
N ILE A 184 -12.19 -3.90 -0.71
CA ILE A 184 -13.15 -5.02 -0.90
C ILE A 184 -14.58 -4.60 -0.59
N PHE A 185 -14.81 -3.95 0.55
CA PHE A 185 -16.17 -3.70 1.01
C PHE A 185 -16.81 -2.50 0.31
N ASP A 186 -16.00 -1.52 -0.13
CA ASP A 186 -16.41 -0.29 -0.82
C ASP A 186 -17.71 0.36 -0.27
N VAL A 187 -17.88 0.34 1.05
CA VAL A 187 -18.99 1.02 1.73
C VAL A 187 -18.47 2.35 2.24
N ALA A 188 -19.10 3.45 1.83
CA ALA A 188 -18.69 4.82 2.13
C ALA A 188 -18.21 5.05 3.59
N LEU A 189 -18.98 4.55 4.55
CA LEU A 189 -18.69 4.65 5.98
C LEU A 189 -17.47 3.79 6.39
N ILE A 190 -17.38 2.55 5.90
CA ILE A 190 -16.25 1.64 6.15
C ILE A 190 -14.96 2.22 5.56
N THR A 191 -15.04 2.77 4.33
CA THR A 191 -13.91 3.41 3.65
C THR A 191 -13.44 4.64 4.42
N GLY A 192 -14.35 5.52 4.85
CA GLY A 192 -14.00 6.72 5.63
C GLY A 192 -13.31 6.40 6.96
N PHE A 193 -13.88 5.48 7.75
CA PHE A 193 -13.26 5.05 9.01
C PHE A 193 -11.96 4.27 8.79
N GLY A 194 -11.94 3.37 7.81
CA GLY A 194 -10.77 2.57 7.48
C GLY A 194 -9.57 3.44 7.07
N VAL A 195 -9.81 4.49 6.28
CA VAL A 195 -8.79 5.46 5.88
C VAL A 195 -8.17 6.16 7.07
N ILE A 196 -8.98 6.67 7.99
CA ILE A 196 -8.49 7.33 9.20
C ILE A 196 -7.70 6.34 10.06
N LEU A 197 -8.23 5.13 10.24
CA LEU A 197 -7.63 4.10 11.08
C LEU A 197 -6.25 3.68 10.56
N TYR A 198 -6.13 3.39 9.25
CA TYR A 198 -4.83 2.97 8.72
C TYR A 198 -3.82 4.12 8.73
N ASN A 199 -4.24 5.38 8.57
CA ASN A 199 -3.34 6.54 8.71
C ASN A 199 -2.73 6.62 10.11
N ILE A 200 -3.54 6.38 11.15
CA ILE A 200 -3.07 6.32 12.54
C ILE A 200 -2.03 5.20 12.69
N VAL A 201 -2.31 4.00 12.16
CA VAL A 201 -1.39 2.86 12.20
C VAL A 201 -0.06 3.20 11.49
N ILE A 202 -0.12 3.81 10.31
CA ILE A 202 1.05 4.26 9.56
C ILE A 202 1.89 5.23 10.38
N LEU A 203 1.28 6.21 11.05
CA LEU A 203 2.02 7.19 11.85
C LEU A 203 2.72 6.51 13.02
N ILE A 204 1.99 5.71 13.80
CA ILE A 204 2.54 4.97 14.96
C ILE A 204 3.73 4.09 14.51
N PHE A 205 3.58 3.40 13.38
CA PHE A 205 4.65 2.60 12.79
C PHE A 205 5.84 3.46 12.34
N SER A 206 5.58 4.53 11.59
CA SER A 206 6.61 5.41 11.02
C SER A 206 7.44 6.10 12.10
N PHE A 207 6.83 6.48 13.22
CA PHE A 207 7.54 7.02 14.39
C PHE A 207 8.29 5.93 15.19
N GLY A 208 7.96 4.66 15.01
CA GLY A 208 8.60 3.53 15.71
C GLY A 208 8.02 3.30 17.11
N TRP A 209 6.80 3.78 17.37
CA TRP A 209 6.07 3.56 18.61
C TRP A 209 5.40 2.19 18.66
N PHE A 210 5.20 1.55 17.51
CA PHE A 210 4.62 0.21 17.42
C PHE A 210 5.64 -0.86 17.86
N LYS A 211 5.50 -1.36 19.10
CA LYS A 211 6.37 -2.42 19.67
C LYS A 211 5.57 -3.50 20.44
N PRO A 212 4.65 -4.22 19.79
CA PRO A 212 3.88 -5.29 20.45
C PRO A 212 4.73 -6.46 20.95
N PHE A 213 5.80 -6.81 20.24
CA PHE A 213 6.78 -7.78 20.70
C PHE A 213 7.87 -7.04 21.49
N LYS A 214 7.98 -7.34 22.78
CA LYS A 214 9.09 -6.90 23.63
C LYS A 214 10.38 -7.56 23.11
N GLN A 215 11.44 -6.77 22.93
CA GLN A 215 12.77 -7.34 22.73
C GLN A 215 13.14 -8.07 24.01
N GLU A 216 13.26 -9.40 23.96
CA GLU A 216 13.89 -10.15 25.04
C GLU A 216 15.34 -9.65 25.13
N VAL A 217 15.63 -8.91 26.20
CA VAL A 217 17.02 -8.56 26.55
C VAL A 217 17.65 -9.89 26.94
N VAL A 218 18.39 -10.49 26.02
CA VAL A 218 19.29 -11.60 26.36
C VAL A 218 20.37 -10.96 27.24
N ALA A 219 20.20 -11.12 28.55
CA ALA A 219 21.18 -10.75 29.57
C ALA A 219 22.35 -11.72 29.55
#